data_AF-A0A953GH52-F1
#
_entry.id   AF-A0A953GH52-F1
#
_cell.length_a   1.000
_cell.length_b   1.000
_cell.length_c   1.000
_cell.angle_alpha   90.00
_cell.angle_beta   90.00
_cell.angle_gamma   90.00
#
_symmetry.space_group_name_H-M   'P 1'
#
loop_
_entity.id
_entity.type
_entity.pdbx_description
1 polymer ?
#
loop_
_entity_poly.entity_id
_entity_poly.type
_entity_poly.pdbx_seq_one_letter_code
_entity_poly.pdbx_strand_id
1 'polypeptide(L)'
;MRVAILLNLIVLQFCYAQCYDCNGPAGLCHVEHCVSPVFLARAVSYALSHYPELKEVDIKFKYRNIKTTMQTRPDLKSLFPKGHRQYTVWVDNYCENHNGIVICEVPDHAWTGLIGHELAHIVCFEKMSNKQLAWYGLRYLNRHYHRKFERETDKVAIAHGLGAELLDWSAYVSSASSANDAYRKFKMRYYMHPEEILGEFIPGLLQSSPAR
;
A
#
# COMPACT_ATOMS: atom_id res chain seq x y z
N MET A 1 17.47 -6.12 -23.42
CA MET A 1 16.46 -5.64 -22.44
C MET A 1 16.39 -4.11 -22.26
N ARG A 2 17.39 -3.30 -22.64
CA ARG A 2 17.33 -1.83 -22.46
C ARG A 2 16.51 -1.06 -23.52
N VAL A 3 16.28 -1.64 -24.71
CA VAL A 3 15.58 -0.96 -25.81
C VAL A 3 14.04 -1.12 -25.73
N ALA A 4 13.55 -2.26 -25.24
CA ALA A 4 12.10 -2.53 -25.14
C ALA A 4 11.39 -1.75 -24.01
N ILE A 5 12.12 -1.42 -22.93
CA ILE A 5 11.58 -0.60 -21.83
C ILE A 5 11.51 0.88 -22.23
N LEU A 6 12.51 1.37 -22.98
CA LEU A 6 12.51 2.76 -23.46
C LEU A 6 11.42 3.03 -24.50
N LEU A 7 11.16 2.09 -25.41
CA LEU A 7 10.10 2.23 -26.42
C LEU A 7 8.70 2.23 -25.79
N ASN A 8 8.49 1.48 -24.71
CA ASN A 8 7.20 1.48 -23.99
C ASN A 8 6.97 2.79 -23.21
N LEU A 9 8.04 3.37 -22.65
CA LEU A 9 8.00 4.69 -22.02
C LEU A 9 7.71 5.81 -23.02
N ILE A 10 8.29 5.76 -24.24
CA ILE A 10 8.06 6.76 -25.29
C ILE A 10 6.64 6.65 -25.87
N VAL A 11 6.10 5.45 -26.05
CA VAL A 11 4.70 5.26 -26.51
C VAL A 11 3.70 5.70 -25.43
N LEU A 12 4.01 5.52 -24.15
CA LEU A 12 3.23 6.09 -23.03
C LEU A 12 3.25 7.62 -23.01
N GLN A 13 4.33 8.25 -23.47
CA GLN A 13 4.46 9.71 -23.49
C GLN A 13 3.64 10.36 -24.61
N PHE A 14 3.37 9.65 -25.72
CA PHE A 14 2.55 10.14 -26.84
C PHE A 14 1.06 9.81 -26.75
N CYS A 15 0.65 8.87 -25.88
CA CYS A 15 -0.78 8.58 -25.63
C CYS A 15 -1.40 9.40 -24.48
N TYR A 16 -0.60 10.17 -23.74
CA TYR A 16 -1.11 11.09 -22.71
C TYR A 16 -1.52 12.43 -23.34
N ALA A 17 -2.52 12.39 -24.22
CA ALA A 17 -3.51 13.45 -24.16
C ALA A 17 -4.21 13.26 -22.81
N GLN A 18 -3.91 14.11 -21.83
CA GLN A 18 -4.72 14.19 -20.62
C GLN A 18 -6.17 14.35 -21.07
N CYS A 19 -6.98 13.30 -20.90
CA CYS A 19 -8.42 13.39 -21.09
C CYS A 19 -8.97 14.24 -19.94
N TYR A 20 -8.84 15.55 -20.08
CA TYR A 20 -9.62 16.50 -19.32
C TYR A 20 -11.04 16.44 -19.87
N ASP A 21 -11.99 15.89 -19.12
CA ASP A 21 -13.41 16.07 -19.45
C ASP A 21 -13.81 17.50 -19.03
N CYS A 22 -13.76 18.40 -20.00
CA CYS A 22 -13.99 19.84 -19.80
C CYS A 22 -15.47 20.25 -19.94
N ASN A 23 -16.43 19.36 -19.73
CA ASN A 23 -17.84 19.63 -20.05
C ASN A 23 -18.70 20.24 -18.90
N GLY A 24 -18.07 20.72 -17.81
CA GLY A 24 -18.79 21.36 -16.69
C GLY A 24 -18.99 22.88 -16.86
N PRO A 25 -20.12 23.46 -16.41
CA PRO A 25 -20.29 24.91 -16.38
C PRO A 25 -19.33 25.50 -15.34
N ALA A 26 -18.38 26.30 -15.81
CA ALA A 26 -17.22 26.84 -15.07
C ALA A 26 -16.04 25.87 -14.87
N GLY A 27 -15.39 25.46 -15.97
CA GLY A 27 -13.93 25.37 -16.10
C GLY A 27 -13.11 24.55 -15.09
N LEU A 28 -13.74 23.77 -14.20
CA LEU A 28 -13.06 22.88 -13.27
C LEU A 28 -12.85 21.54 -13.98
N CYS A 29 -11.59 21.28 -14.32
CA CYS A 29 -11.18 19.99 -14.86
C CYS A 29 -11.45 18.91 -13.82
N HIS A 30 -12.40 18.01 -14.09
CA HIS A 30 -12.60 16.83 -13.25
C HIS A 30 -11.39 15.91 -13.41
N VAL A 31 -10.58 15.80 -12.35
CA VAL A 31 -9.47 14.84 -12.33
C VAL A 31 -10.07 13.45 -12.05
N GLU A 32 -10.05 12.55 -13.05
CA GLU A 32 -10.62 11.20 -12.91
C GLU A 32 -9.97 10.39 -11.77
N HIS A 33 -8.67 10.62 -11.53
CA HIS A 33 -7.89 9.97 -10.47
C HIS A 33 -6.94 10.97 -9.86
N CYS A 34 -7.04 11.18 -8.55
CA CYS A 34 -6.23 12.20 -7.92
C CYS A 34 -4.73 11.84 -7.87
N VAL A 35 -4.40 10.55 -7.99
CA VAL A 35 -3.04 10.04 -8.17
C VAL A 35 -2.81 9.71 -9.63
N SER A 36 -1.76 10.29 -10.24
CA SER A 36 -1.40 9.97 -11.63
C SER A 36 -0.97 8.49 -11.76
N PRO A 37 -1.45 7.76 -12.79
CA PRO A 37 -0.99 6.39 -13.05
C PRO A 37 0.52 6.28 -13.24
N VAL A 38 1.18 7.31 -13.77
CA VAL A 38 2.65 7.34 -13.94
C VAL A 38 3.36 7.38 -12.58
N PHE A 39 2.86 8.20 -11.65
CA PHE A 39 3.39 8.25 -10.30
C PHE A 39 3.22 6.91 -9.59
N LEU A 40 2.01 6.34 -9.64
CA LEU A 40 1.71 5.04 -9.05
C LEU A 40 2.62 3.96 -9.61
N ALA A 41 2.80 3.90 -10.93
CA ALA A 41 3.67 2.93 -11.58
C ALA A 41 5.14 3.05 -11.11
N ARG A 42 5.65 4.27 -10.93
CA ARG A 42 7.01 4.52 -10.42
C ARG A 42 7.16 4.04 -8.97
N ALA A 43 6.23 4.40 -8.09
CA ALA A 43 6.26 4.01 -6.69
C ALA A 43 6.12 2.48 -6.54
N VAL A 44 5.21 1.86 -7.30
CA VAL A 44 5.05 0.40 -7.36
C VAL A 44 6.32 -0.28 -7.85
N SER A 45 6.94 0.24 -8.92
CA SER A 45 8.18 -0.33 -9.45
C SER A 45 9.33 -0.28 -8.44
N TYR A 46 9.44 0.82 -7.67
CA TYR A 46 10.45 0.91 -6.63
C TYR A 46 10.16 -0.08 -5.51
N ALA A 47 8.94 -0.11 -4.96
CA ALA A 47 8.58 -1.04 -3.89
C ALA A 47 8.75 -2.51 -4.32
N LEU A 48 8.35 -2.90 -5.53
CA LEU A 48 8.55 -4.26 -6.06
C LEU A 48 10.02 -4.65 -6.19
N SER A 49 10.94 -3.69 -6.35
CA SER A 49 12.37 -4.01 -6.40
C SER A 49 12.92 -4.62 -5.10
N HIS A 50 12.20 -4.41 -3.98
CA HIS A 50 12.49 -5.02 -2.69
C HIS A 50 11.89 -6.42 -2.51
N TYR A 51 11.00 -6.86 -3.39
CA TYR A 51 10.28 -8.15 -3.32
C TYR A 51 10.57 -9.04 -4.53
N PRO A 52 11.80 -9.56 -4.68
CA PRO A 52 12.19 -10.36 -5.84
C PRO A 52 11.32 -11.62 -6.04
N GLU A 53 10.75 -12.16 -4.97
CA GLU A 53 9.85 -13.32 -5.02
C GLU A 53 8.49 -13.02 -5.68
N LEU A 54 8.09 -11.76 -5.77
CA LEU A 54 6.80 -11.36 -6.36
C LEU A 54 6.88 -11.16 -7.88
N LYS A 55 8.05 -11.35 -8.50
CA LYS A 55 8.29 -11.06 -9.92
C LYS A 55 7.34 -11.79 -10.87
N GLU A 56 6.99 -13.03 -10.55
CA GLU A 56 6.13 -13.88 -11.39
C GLU A 56 4.70 -14.00 -10.82
N VAL A 57 4.35 -13.19 -9.80
CA VAL A 57 3.03 -13.15 -9.19
C VAL A 57 2.14 -12.17 -9.96
N ASP A 58 0.91 -12.58 -10.31
CA ASP A 58 -0.05 -11.69 -10.98
C ASP A 58 -0.66 -10.71 -9.97
N ILE A 59 -0.20 -9.46 -10.01
CA ILE A 59 -0.62 -8.38 -9.11
C ILE A 59 -1.23 -7.23 -9.94
N LYS A 60 -2.47 -6.88 -9.63
CA LYS A 60 -3.23 -5.82 -10.32
C LYS A 60 -3.48 -4.65 -9.39
N PHE A 61 -2.99 -3.46 -9.74
CA PHE A 61 -3.35 -2.22 -9.08
C PHE A 61 -4.60 -1.63 -9.74
N LYS A 62 -5.64 -1.34 -8.94
CA LYS A 62 -6.91 -0.80 -9.44
C LYS A 62 -7.40 0.33 -8.56
N TYR A 63 -7.81 1.43 -9.18
CA TYR A 63 -8.51 2.51 -8.52
C TYR A 63 -9.92 2.10 -8.13
N ARG A 64 -10.31 2.33 -6.87
CA ARG A 64 -11.65 2.03 -6.36
C ARG A 64 -11.96 2.91 -5.16
N ASN A 65 -13.21 3.36 -5.01
CA ASN A 65 -13.65 4.03 -3.79
C ASN A 65 -13.65 3.03 -2.62
N ILE A 66 -12.70 3.20 -1.71
CA ILE A 66 -12.52 2.37 -0.53
C ILE A 66 -12.40 3.26 0.72
N LYS A 67 -12.84 2.76 1.88
CA LYS A 67 -12.79 3.54 3.14
C LYS A 67 -11.37 3.71 3.71
N THR A 68 -10.40 3.00 3.15
CA THR A 68 -8.99 3.01 3.54
C THR A 68 -8.15 3.47 2.37
N THR A 69 -6.88 3.82 2.60
CA THR A 69 -6.01 4.37 1.56
C THR A 69 -5.63 3.33 0.49
N MET A 70 -5.27 2.13 0.92
CA MET A 70 -4.96 1.00 0.05
C MET A 70 -5.48 -0.30 0.68
N GLN A 71 -5.70 -1.33 -0.13
CA GLN A 71 -6.04 -2.66 0.36
C GLN A 71 -5.69 -3.77 -0.64
N THR A 72 -4.90 -4.74 -0.18
CA THR A 72 -4.60 -5.97 -0.91
C THR A 72 -5.60 -7.07 -0.63
N ARG A 73 -6.05 -7.77 -1.69
CA ARG A 73 -6.91 -8.95 -1.57
C ARG A 73 -6.49 -10.02 -2.58
N PRO A 74 -6.51 -11.31 -2.19
CA PRO A 74 -6.47 -12.40 -3.16
C PRO A 74 -7.80 -12.42 -3.94
N ASP A 75 -7.73 -12.68 -5.25
CA ASP A 75 -8.94 -12.91 -6.03
C ASP A 75 -9.66 -14.18 -5.55
N LEU A 76 -11.00 -14.19 -5.58
CA LEU A 76 -11.77 -15.37 -5.14
C LEU A 76 -11.45 -16.62 -5.96
N LYS A 77 -11.04 -16.43 -7.23
CA LYS A 77 -10.58 -17.52 -8.10
C LYS A 77 -9.24 -18.11 -7.64
N SER A 78 -8.44 -17.37 -6.88
CA SER A 78 -7.17 -17.81 -6.30
C SER A 78 -7.34 -18.87 -5.21
N LEU A 79 -8.57 -19.11 -4.73
CA LEU A 79 -8.88 -20.20 -3.79
C LEU A 79 -9.07 -21.55 -4.48
N PHE A 80 -9.15 -21.60 -5.81
CA PHE A 80 -9.28 -22.87 -6.54
C PHE A 80 -7.92 -23.59 -6.66
N PRO A 81 -7.84 -24.93 -6.45
CA PRO A 81 -6.58 -25.66 -6.38
C PRO A 81 -5.74 -25.69 -7.66
N LYS A 82 -6.32 -25.35 -8.82
CA LYS A 82 -5.69 -25.49 -10.14
C LYS A 82 -5.33 -24.15 -10.80
N GLY A 83 -5.49 -23.03 -10.10
CA GLY A 83 -5.24 -21.69 -10.64
C GLY A 83 -3.93 -21.09 -10.11
N HIS A 84 -3.25 -20.31 -10.96
CA HIS A 84 -2.26 -19.34 -10.49
C HIS A 84 -2.97 -18.27 -9.66
N ARG A 85 -2.44 -17.97 -8.48
CA ARG A 85 -3.03 -16.95 -7.61
C ARG A 85 -2.85 -15.58 -8.22
N GLN A 86 -3.94 -14.82 -8.21
CA GLN A 86 -3.96 -13.42 -8.61
C GLN A 86 -4.33 -12.57 -7.41
N TYR A 87 -3.73 -11.40 -7.34
CA TYR A 87 -3.93 -10.43 -6.29
C TYR A 87 -4.38 -9.10 -6.89
N THR A 88 -5.32 -8.46 -6.22
CA THR A 88 -5.70 -7.10 -6.55
C THR A 88 -5.36 -6.18 -5.37
N VAL A 89 -4.61 -5.13 -5.65
CA VAL A 89 -4.37 -4.00 -4.74
C VAL A 89 -5.29 -2.87 -5.13
N TRP A 90 -6.25 -2.56 -4.26
CA TRP A 90 -7.13 -1.41 -4.44
C TRP A 90 -6.45 -0.15 -3.91
N VAL A 91 -6.40 0.87 -4.76
CA VAL A 91 -5.90 2.20 -4.42
C VAL A 91 -7.11 3.11 -4.34
N ASP A 92 -7.25 3.85 -3.24
CA ASP A 92 -8.33 4.81 -3.13
C ASP A 92 -8.23 5.85 -4.26
N ASN A 93 -9.35 6.15 -4.88
CA ASN A 93 -9.41 7.07 -6.01
C ASN A 93 -10.05 8.41 -5.65
N TYR A 94 -10.45 8.58 -4.40
CA TYR A 94 -11.08 9.79 -3.91
C TYR A 94 -10.07 10.79 -3.37
N CYS A 95 -10.33 12.08 -3.61
CA CYS A 95 -9.48 13.17 -3.16
C CYS A 95 -10.12 14.06 -2.10
N GLU A 96 -11.30 13.70 -1.62
CA GLU A 96 -11.96 14.43 -0.55
C GLU A 96 -11.92 13.62 0.75
N ASN A 97 -11.85 14.35 1.86
CA ASN A 97 -11.66 13.79 3.18
C ASN A 97 -12.92 13.04 3.66
N HIS A 98 -12.96 11.73 3.43
CA HIS A 98 -13.95 10.83 4.02
C HIS A 98 -13.51 10.35 5.42
N ASN A 99 -13.16 11.28 6.31
CA ASN A 99 -12.63 11.02 7.65
C ASN A 99 -11.25 10.32 7.70
N GLY A 100 -10.71 9.88 6.57
CA GLY A 100 -9.47 9.13 6.43
C GLY A 100 -8.32 9.95 5.83
N ILE A 101 -7.33 9.25 5.29
CA ILE A 101 -6.18 9.88 4.64
C ILE A 101 -6.56 10.30 3.23
N VAL A 102 -6.33 11.57 2.90
CA VAL A 102 -6.39 12.04 1.51
C VAL A 102 -5.17 11.52 0.78
N ILE A 103 -5.37 10.61 -0.17
CA ILE A 103 -4.29 9.84 -0.79
C ILE A 103 -3.30 10.70 -1.60
N CYS A 104 -3.70 11.91 -1.99
CA CYS A 104 -2.88 12.82 -2.78
C CYS A 104 -2.08 13.82 -1.96
N GLU A 105 -2.31 13.85 -0.64
CA GLU A 105 -1.49 14.59 0.31
C GLU A 105 -0.35 13.72 0.87
N VAL A 106 -0.36 12.41 0.58
CA VAL A 106 0.65 11.46 1.06
C VAL A 106 1.99 11.77 0.39
N PRO A 107 3.09 11.97 1.16
CA PRO A 107 4.43 12.17 0.60
C PRO A 107 4.97 10.95 -0.16
N ASP A 108 5.85 11.16 -1.14
CA ASP A 108 6.43 10.10 -2.00
C ASP A 108 7.06 8.94 -1.22
N HIS A 109 7.80 9.21 -0.14
CA HIS A 109 8.42 8.17 0.69
C HIS A 109 7.37 7.36 1.48
N ALA A 110 6.37 8.04 2.05
CA ALA A 110 5.26 7.40 2.75
C ALA A 110 4.39 6.55 1.80
N TRP A 111 4.24 6.97 0.54
CA TRP A 111 3.62 6.18 -0.52
C TRP A 111 4.33 4.85 -0.75
N THR A 112 5.66 4.90 -0.80
CA THR A 112 6.49 3.72 -0.96
C THR A 112 6.33 2.76 0.22
N GLY A 113 6.26 3.27 1.44
CA GLY A 113 6.01 2.48 2.64
C GLY A 113 4.63 1.82 2.63
N LEU A 114 3.60 2.56 2.22
CA LEU A 114 2.25 2.04 2.05
C LEU A 114 2.19 0.92 1.03
N ILE A 115 2.74 1.11 -0.18
CA ILE A 115 2.78 0.06 -1.20
C ILE A 115 3.63 -1.12 -0.71
N GLY A 116 4.73 -0.84 -0.04
CA GLY A 116 5.60 -1.84 0.58
C GLY A 116 4.85 -2.76 1.53
N HIS A 117 4.03 -2.20 2.41
CA HIS A 117 3.16 -2.96 3.31
C HIS A 117 2.15 -3.83 2.54
N GLU A 118 1.53 -3.29 1.50
CA GLU A 118 0.55 -4.02 0.68
C GLU A 118 1.19 -5.18 -0.09
N LEU A 119 2.43 -5.02 -0.57
CA LEU A 119 3.20 -6.11 -1.16
C LEU A 119 3.60 -7.17 -0.11
N ALA A 120 3.93 -6.76 1.12
CA ALA A 120 4.21 -7.69 2.22
C ALA A 120 2.98 -8.57 2.54
N HIS A 121 1.75 -8.07 2.40
CA HIS A 121 0.56 -8.92 2.49
C HIS A 121 0.57 -10.02 1.42
N ILE A 122 0.96 -9.72 0.18
CA ILE A 122 1.05 -10.71 -0.89
C ILE A 122 2.09 -11.78 -0.55
N VAL A 123 3.26 -11.39 -0.05
CA VAL A 123 4.28 -12.33 0.45
C VAL A 123 3.71 -13.24 1.55
N CYS A 124 2.96 -12.67 2.50
CA CYS A 124 2.28 -13.44 3.54
C CYS A 124 1.26 -14.42 2.97
N PHE A 125 0.45 -14.01 1.98
CA PHE A 125 -0.55 -14.86 1.35
C PHE A 125 0.05 -15.98 0.50
N GLU A 126 1.13 -15.70 -0.24
CA GLU A 126 1.84 -16.70 -1.04
C GLU A 126 2.40 -17.84 -0.17
N LYS A 127 2.78 -17.55 1.08
CA LYS A 127 3.23 -18.57 2.06
C LYS A 127 2.10 -19.43 2.63
N MET A 128 0.83 -19.07 2.42
CA MET A 128 -0.33 -19.80 2.93
C MET A 128 -0.86 -20.80 1.90
N SER A 129 -1.31 -21.98 2.32
CA SER A 129 -2.17 -22.85 1.52
C SER A 129 -3.59 -22.26 1.35
N ASN A 130 -4.38 -22.73 0.38
CA ASN A 130 -5.74 -22.23 0.15
C ASN A 130 -6.64 -22.38 1.40
N LYS A 131 -6.46 -23.46 2.18
CA LYS A 131 -7.17 -23.67 3.46
C LYS A 131 -6.75 -22.63 4.51
N GLN A 132 -5.46 -22.35 4.62
CA GLN A 132 -4.95 -21.31 5.54
C GLN A 132 -5.44 -19.92 5.14
N LEU A 133 -5.50 -19.62 3.85
CA LEU A 133 -6.00 -18.33 3.35
C LEU A 133 -7.50 -18.15 3.60
N ALA A 134 -8.30 -19.20 3.41
CA ALA A 134 -9.72 -19.19 3.76
C ALA A 134 -9.92 -19.01 5.28
N TRP A 135 -9.13 -19.73 6.09
CA TRP A 135 -9.16 -19.60 7.55
C TRP A 135 -8.71 -18.23 8.03
N TYR A 136 -7.71 -17.64 7.38
CA TYR A 136 -7.28 -16.27 7.58
C TYR A 136 -8.45 -15.30 7.37
N GLY A 137 -9.17 -15.42 6.25
CA GLY A 137 -10.32 -14.56 5.95
C GLY A 137 -11.40 -14.60 7.04
N LEU A 138 -11.67 -15.78 7.62
CA LEU A 138 -12.59 -15.93 8.73
C LEU A 138 -12.05 -15.30 10.04
N ARG A 139 -10.78 -15.54 10.36
CA ARG A 139 -10.15 -15.04 11.59
C ARG A 139 -9.86 -13.55 11.56
N TYR A 140 -9.79 -12.94 10.38
CA TYR A 140 -9.59 -11.50 10.22
C TYR A 140 -10.70 -10.67 10.89
N LEU A 141 -11.88 -11.25 11.13
CA LEU A 141 -12.96 -10.61 11.90
C LEU A 141 -12.63 -10.46 13.40
N ASN A 142 -11.67 -11.24 13.91
CA ASN A 142 -11.20 -11.11 15.28
C ASN A 142 -10.13 -10.02 15.38
N ARG A 143 -10.40 -8.98 16.19
CA ARG A 143 -9.52 -7.80 16.33
C ARG A 143 -8.09 -8.13 16.76
N HIS A 144 -7.89 -9.11 17.64
CA HIS A 144 -6.54 -9.48 18.08
C HIS A 144 -5.77 -10.19 16.98
N TYR A 145 -6.43 -11.07 16.24
CA TYR A 145 -5.81 -11.74 15.10
C TYR A 145 -5.50 -10.76 13.98
N HIS A 146 -6.43 -9.86 13.66
CA HIS A 146 -6.23 -8.78 12.69
C HIS A 146 -5.02 -7.93 13.08
N ARG A 147 -4.98 -7.40 14.31
CA ARG A 147 -3.82 -6.61 14.80
C ARG A 147 -2.52 -7.40 14.71
N LYS A 148 -2.52 -8.67 15.09
CA LYS A 148 -1.31 -9.50 14.99
C LYS A 148 -0.83 -9.61 13.54
N PHE A 149 -1.75 -9.87 12.62
CA PHE A 149 -1.41 -10.05 11.20
C PHE A 149 -0.86 -8.78 10.55
N GLU A 150 -1.47 -7.62 10.83
CA GLU A 150 -0.98 -6.32 10.33
C GLU A 150 0.44 -6.03 10.80
N ARG A 151 0.73 -6.28 12.08
CA ARG A 151 2.06 -6.07 12.64
C ARG A 151 3.11 -7.06 12.14
N GLU A 152 2.73 -8.30 11.90
CA GLU A 152 3.63 -9.25 11.24
C GLU A 152 3.86 -8.87 9.77
N THR A 153 2.87 -8.26 9.11
CA THR A 153 3.04 -7.70 7.75
C THR A 153 4.02 -6.51 7.77
N ASP A 154 3.91 -5.60 8.74
CA ASP A 154 4.87 -4.50 8.94
C ASP A 154 6.31 -5.03 9.09
N LYS A 155 6.52 -6.08 9.90
CA LYS A 155 7.83 -6.73 10.04
C LYS A 155 8.33 -7.34 8.74
N VAL A 156 7.45 -7.94 7.94
CA VAL A 156 7.82 -8.45 6.61
C VAL A 156 8.30 -7.29 5.75
N ALA A 157 7.60 -6.15 5.71
CA ALA A 157 8.06 -4.98 4.95
C ALA A 157 9.42 -4.46 5.43
N ILE A 158 9.65 -4.38 6.75
CA ILE A 158 10.94 -4.01 7.34
C ILE A 158 12.04 -4.99 6.91
N ALA A 159 11.77 -6.30 6.95
CA ALA A 159 12.71 -7.33 6.55
C ALA A 159 13.08 -7.29 5.05
N HIS A 160 12.23 -6.68 4.21
CA HIS A 160 12.52 -6.43 2.79
C HIS A 160 13.22 -5.07 2.56
N GLY A 161 13.67 -4.41 3.63
CA GLY A 161 14.45 -3.18 3.54
C GLY A 161 13.61 -1.92 3.31
N LEU A 162 12.30 -1.96 3.57
CA LEU A 162 11.38 -0.82 3.46
C LEU A 162 11.07 -0.18 4.83
N GLY A 163 11.96 -0.36 5.82
CA GLY A 163 11.72 0.10 7.18
C GLY A 163 11.67 1.63 7.32
N ALA A 164 12.50 2.37 6.56
CA ALA A 164 12.48 3.82 6.56
C ALA A 164 11.21 4.38 5.92
N GLU A 165 10.79 3.83 4.78
CA GLU A 165 9.58 4.24 4.08
C GLU A 165 8.31 3.87 4.88
N LEU A 166 8.32 2.72 5.56
CA LEU A 166 7.24 2.32 6.47
C LEU A 166 7.16 3.22 7.70
N LEU A 167 8.31 3.66 8.23
CA LEU A 167 8.38 4.64 9.31
C LEU A 167 7.75 5.98 8.88
N ASP A 168 8.10 6.48 7.69
CA ASP A 168 7.52 7.70 7.12
C ASP A 168 6.00 7.58 6.94
N TRP A 169 5.52 6.42 6.47
CA TRP A 169 4.09 6.14 6.39
C TRP A 169 3.41 6.18 7.77
N SER A 170 3.95 5.48 8.76
CA SER A 170 3.39 5.43 10.10
C SER A 170 3.38 6.81 10.78
N ALA A 171 4.45 7.59 10.61
CA ALA A 171 4.56 8.96 11.12
C ALA A 171 3.54 9.90 10.44
N TYR A 172 3.37 9.76 9.11
CA TYR A 172 2.38 10.52 8.38
C TYR A 172 0.96 10.23 8.86
N VAL A 173 0.60 8.95 8.99
CA VAL A 173 -0.72 8.54 9.50
C VAL A 173 -0.94 9.05 10.93
N SER A 174 0.06 8.93 11.81
CA SER A 174 -0.09 9.22 13.23
C SER A 174 -0.20 10.72 13.54
N SER A 175 0.48 11.58 12.76
CA SER A 175 0.69 12.98 13.16
C SER A 175 0.58 14.03 12.05
N ALA A 176 0.92 13.70 10.80
CA ALA A 176 0.99 14.70 9.73
C ALA A 176 -0.22 14.72 8.78
N SER A 177 -1.04 13.67 8.77
CA SER A 177 -2.19 13.57 7.88
C SER A 177 -3.40 14.36 8.36
N SER A 178 -4.23 14.79 7.40
CA SER A 178 -5.53 15.47 7.59
C SER A 178 -6.65 14.52 8.07
N ALA A 179 -6.33 13.26 8.37
CA ALA A 179 -7.28 12.28 8.89
C ALA A 179 -7.90 12.73 10.23
N ASN A 180 -9.06 12.20 10.60
CA ASN A 180 -9.64 12.51 11.91
C ASN A 180 -9.08 11.61 13.02
N ASP A 181 -9.34 11.99 14.28
CA ASP A 181 -8.86 11.23 15.44
C ASP A 181 -9.38 9.79 15.50
N ALA A 182 -10.60 9.55 15.02
CA ALA A 182 -11.18 8.21 15.02
C ALA A 182 -10.42 7.29 14.05
N TYR A 183 -10.07 7.79 12.86
CA TYR A 183 -9.27 7.08 11.87
C TYR A 183 -7.85 6.84 12.36
N ARG A 184 -7.20 7.88 12.93
CA ARG A 184 -5.87 7.73 13.56
C ARG A 184 -5.87 6.66 14.64
N LYS A 185 -6.81 6.74 15.59
CA LYS A 185 -6.95 5.74 16.68
C LYS A 185 -7.24 4.33 16.14
N PHE A 186 -8.00 4.23 15.05
CA PHE A 186 -8.21 2.96 14.37
C PHE A 186 -6.89 2.41 13.82
N LYS A 187 -6.15 3.18 12.99
CA LYS A 187 -4.86 2.73 12.44
C LYS A 187 -3.85 2.40 13.54
N MET A 188 -3.65 3.29 14.50
CA MET A 188 -2.73 3.09 15.62
C MET A 188 -3.07 1.87 16.50
N ARG A 189 -4.29 1.33 16.44
CA ARG A 189 -4.63 0.08 17.13
C ARG A 189 -4.05 -1.16 16.44
N TYR A 190 -4.00 -1.16 15.10
CA TYR A 190 -3.75 -2.36 14.31
C TYR A 190 -2.31 -2.46 13.79
N TYR A 191 -1.69 -1.34 13.43
CA TYR A 191 -0.36 -1.30 12.81
C TYR A 191 0.76 -1.06 13.84
N MET A 192 2.02 -1.15 13.40
CA MET A 192 3.16 -0.74 14.22
C MET A 192 3.28 0.79 14.30
N HIS A 193 3.52 1.28 15.51
CA HIS A 193 3.79 2.70 15.74
C HIS A 193 5.20 3.08 15.25
N PRO A 194 5.46 4.37 14.98
CA PRO A 194 6.79 4.84 14.55
C PRO A 194 7.93 4.37 15.45
N GLU A 195 7.74 4.39 16.77
CA GLU A 195 8.76 3.96 17.73
C GLU A 195 9.05 2.46 17.62
N GLU A 196 8.00 1.65 17.41
CA GLU A 196 8.14 0.21 17.26
C GLU A 196 8.85 -0.15 15.95
N ILE A 197 8.52 0.55 14.85
CA ILE A 197 9.18 0.38 13.55
C ILE A 197 10.65 0.77 13.67
N LEU A 198 10.94 1.90 14.31
CA LEU A 198 12.32 2.37 14.50
C LEU A 198 13.16 1.36 15.30
N GLY A 199 12.58 0.74 16.33
CA GLY A 199 13.26 -0.28 17.13
C GLY A 199 13.55 -1.58 16.37
N GLU A 200 12.66 -2.00 15.48
CA GLU A 200 12.86 -3.18 14.60
C GLU A 200 13.84 -2.88 13.45
N PHE A 201 13.74 -1.68 12.86
CA PHE A 201 14.56 -1.24 11.73
C PHE A 201 16.00 -0.93 12.14
N ILE A 202 16.23 -0.37 13.33
CA ILE A 202 17.57 -0.08 13.87
C ILE A 202 17.72 -0.76 15.24
N PRO A 203 18.13 -2.05 15.28
CA PRO A 203 18.35 -2.76 16.53
C PRO A 203 19.41 -2.04 17.38
N GLY A 204 18.97 -1.45 18.51
CA GLY A 204 19.85 -0.77 19.47
C GLY A 204 19.61 0.75 19.64
N LEU A 205 18.85 1.42 18.76
CA LEU A 205 18.65 2.88 18.84
C LEU A 205 17.75 3.32 20.03
N LEU A 206 16.85 2.45 20.48
CA LEU A 206 15.97 2.72 21.62
C LEU A 206 16.59 2.39 22.98
N GLN A 207 17.74 1.70 23.01
CA GLN A 207 18.45 1.37 24.25
C GLN A 207 19.32 2.54 24.76
N SER A 208 19.48 3.61 23.96
CA SER A 208 20.27 4.80 24.31
C SER A 208 19.45 6.02 24.74
N SER A 209 18.12 5.90 24.88
CA SER A 209 17.33 6.99 25.45
C SER A 209 17.29 6.85 26.97
N PRO A 210 18.01 7.69 27.75
CA PRO A 210 17.93 7.63 29.20
C PRO A 210 16.50 7.96 29.61
N ALA A 211 15.93 7.11 30.47
CA ALA A 211 14.66 7.36 31.11
C ALA A 211 14.65 8.77 31.70
N ARG A 212 13.64 9.57 31.34
CA ARG A 212 13.39 10.88 31.94
C ARG A 212 12.31 10.74 32.99
#